data_AF-A0A524ENV9-F1
#
_entry.id   AF-A0A524ENV9-F1
#
_cell.length_a   1.000
_cell.length_b   1.000
_cell.length_c   1.000
_cell.angle_alpha   90.00
_cell.angle_beta   90.00
_cell.angle_gamma   90.00
#
_symmetry.space_group_name_H-M   'P 1'
#
loop_
_entity.id
_entity.type
_entity.pdbx_description
1 polymer ?
#
loop_
_entity_poly.entity_id
_entity_poly.type
_entity_poly.pdbx_seq_one_letter_code
_entity_poly.pdbx_strand_id
1 'polypeptide(L)'
;MSKQPVWKLKLPDGGVEDFIDIRRKVGNRILRAYLLKPTKEEGRITILDYSLRGPKDEFRNFSKFFILRANRDSKIFRFLVEAAVYENIRIVGTDRDFIAEKSPEELIEIFTDAMQNPSMWNSQLTIGPDSKITES
;
A
#
# COMPACT_ATOMS: atom_id res chain seq x y z
N MET A 1 -26.84 -7.26 -1.84
CA MET A 1 -25.59 -6.51 -2.12
C MET A 1 -24.42 -7.40 -1.72
N SER A 2 -23.55 -7.79 -2.66
CA SER A 2 -22.30 -8.44 -2.28
C SER A 2 -21.40 -7.43 -1.58
N LYS A 3 -20.86 -7.78 -0.41
CA LYS A 3 -19.83 -6.95 0.24
C LYS A 3 -18.64 -6.83 -0.72
N GLN A 4 -18.07 -5.64 -0.84
CA GLN A 4 -16.85 -5.46 -1.62
C GLN A 4 -15.75 -6.38 -1.07
N PRO A 5 -14.91 -6.98 -1.94
CA PRO A 5 -13.77 -7.78 -1.48
C PRO A 5 -12.80 -6.89 -0.69
N VAL A 6 -12.37 -7.36 0.48
CA VAL A 6 -11.46 -6.61 1.36
C VAL A 6 -10.26 -7.45 1.77
N TRP A 7 -9.10 -6.80 1.88
CA TRP A 7 -7.95 -7.34 2.58
C TRP A 7 -8.05 -6.99 4.05
N LYS A 8 -7.60 -7.89 4.92
CA LYS A 8 -7.62 -7.69 6.37
C LYS A 8 -6.20 -7.65 6.90
N LEU A 9 -5.81 -6.50 7.43
CA LEU A 9 -4.54 -6.31 8.11
C LEU A 9 -4.79 -6.46 9.61
N LYS A 10 -4.17 -7.44 10.25
CA LYS A 10 -4.23 -7.61 11.70
C LYS A 10 -2.98 -6.98 12.32
N LEU A 11 -3.23 -6.06 13.23
CA LEU A 11 -2.25 -5.29 13.98
C LEU A 11 -1.74 -6.08 15.21
N PRO A 12 -0.56 -5.72 15.78
CA PRO A 12 0.00 -6.40 16.94
C PRO A 12 -0.86 -6.30 18.20
N ASP A 13 -1.64 -5.24 18.33
CA ASP A 13 -2.57 -5.01 19.45
C ASP A 13 -3.88 -5.81 19.31
N GLY A 14 -4.00 -6.64 18.26
CA GLY A 14 -5.19 -7.42 17.97
C GLY A 14 -6.25 -6.69 17.14
N GLY A 15 -6.03 -5.39 16.83
CA GLY A 15 -6.88 -4.62 15.92
C GLY A 15 -6.89 -5.21 14.52
N VAL A 16 -7.98 -4.96 13.78
CA VAL A 16 -8.12 -5.36 12.37
C VAL A 16 -8.51 -4.15 11.55
N GLU A 17 -7.75 -3.91 10.49
CA GLU A 17 -8.02 -2.85 9.52
C GLU A 17 -8.36 -3.46 8.16
N ASP A 18 -9.38 -2.90 7.50
CA ASP A 18 -9.84 -3.36 6.20
C ASP A 18 -9.31 -2.45 5.08
N PHE A 19 -8.86 -3.07 3.98
CA PHE A 19 -8.52 -2.39 2.74
C PHE A 19 -9.42 -2.91 1.63
N ILE A 20 -10.13 -2.02 0.95
CA ILE A 20 -10.96 -2.31 -0.22
C ILE A 20 -10.05 -2.82 -1.34
N ASP A 21 -10.33 -4.01 -1.89
CA ASP A 21 -9.57 -4.55 -3.01
C ASP A 21 -9.89 -3.76 -4.29
N ILE A 22 -8.86 -3.12 -4.84
CA ILE A 22 -8.95 -2.32 -6.07
C ILE A 22 -8.14 -2.94 -7.22
N ARG A 23 -7.66 -4.18 -7.10
CA ARG A 23 -6.83 -4.83 -8.14
C ARG A 23 -7.54 -4.93 -9.48
N ARG A 24 -8.86 -5.20 -9.49
CA ARG A 24 -9.65 -5.27 -10.72
C ARG A 24 -9.77 -3.91 -11.41
N LYS A 25 -9.78 -2.83 -10.62
CA LYS A 25 -9.86 -1.45 -11.10
C LYS A 25 -8.51 -0.98 -11.64
N VAL A 26 -7.44 -1.11 -10.86
CA VAL A 26 -6.07 -0.71 -11.25
C VAL A 26 -5.54 -1.59 -12.39
N GLY A 27 -6.00 -2.85 -12.46
CA GLY A 27 -5.60 -3.82 -13.47
C GLY A 27 -4.23 -4.43 -13.20
N ASN A 28 -3.51 -4.74 -14.28
CA ASN A 28 -2.15 -5.29 -14.25
C ASN A 28 -1.07 -4.21 -14.46
N ARG A 29 -1.37 -2.95 -14.11
CA ARG A 29 -0.38 -1.87 -14.21
C ARG A 29 0.72 -2.10 -13.18
N ILE A 30 1.93 -2.34 -13.68
CA ILE A 30 3.12 -2.59 -12.89
C ILE A 30 3.87 -1.27 -12.73
N LEU A 31 4.11 -0.86 -11.50
CA LEU A 31 4.90 0.32 -11.18
C LEU A 31 6.31 -0.11 -10.77
N ARG A 32 7.31 0.74 -11.00
CA ARG A 32 8.71 0.43 -10.69
C ARG A 32 9.02 0.70 -9.22
N ALA A 33 9.84 -0.14 -8.61
CA ALA A 33 10.24 -0.04 -7.22
C ALA A 33 11.23 1.10 -6.95
N TYR A 34 11.87 1.69 -7.98
CA TYR A 34 12.68 2.89 -7.80
C TYR A 34 11.85 4.05 -7.21
N LEU A 35 10.52 4.03 -7.36
CA LEU A 35 9.62 4.99 -6.74
C LEU A 35 9.75 4.99 -5.20
N LEU A 36 10.23 3.89 -4.60
CA LEU A 36 10.49 3.79 -3.16
C LEU A 36 11.70 4.60 -2.71
N LYS A 37 12.62 4.94 -3.63
CA LYS A 37 13.91 5.54 -3.31
C LYS A 37 13.79 6.84 -2.49
N PRO A 38 12.98 7.85 -2.86
CA PRO A 38 12.89 9.07 -2.08
C PRO A 38 12.39 8.83 -0.65
N THR A 39 11.39 7.95 -0.49
CA THR A 39 10.84 7.65 0.84
C THR A 39 11.84 6.89 1.72
N LYS A 40 12.69 6.06 1.13
CA LYS A 40 13.81 5.39 1.82
C LYS A 40 14.91 6.37 2.23
N GLU A 41 15.36 7.21 1.31
CA GLU A 41 16.45 8.18 1.54
C GLU A 41 16.07 9.22 2.61
N GLU A 42 14.78 9.59 2.68
CA GLU A 42 14.27 10.47 3.74
C GLU A 42 14.00 9.76 5.07
N GLY A 43 14.27 8.45 5.18
CA GLY A 43 14.09 7.68 6.42
C GLY A 43 12.62 7.55 6.85
N ARG A 44 11.66 7.69 5.92
CA ARG A 44 10.21 7.69 6.20
C ARG A 44 9.64 6.26 6.20
N ILE A 45 10.30 5.37 6.93
CA ILE A 45 9.95 3.95 7.01
C ILE A 45 9.60 3.58 8.45
N THR A 46 8.60 2.73 8.61
CA THR A 46 8.22 2.11 9.88
C THR A 46 8.07 0.62 9.70
N ILE A 47 8.64 -0.14 10.62
CA ILE A 47 8.64 -1.60 10.59
C ILE A 47 7.63 -2.09 11.62
N LEU A 48 6.65 -2.88 11.19
CA LEU A 48 5.61 -3.43 12.06
C LEU A 48 5.30 -4.88 11.68
N ASP A 49 5.11 -5.71 12.71
CA ASP A 49 4.79 -7.13 12.55
C ASP A 49 3.29 -7.33 12.31
N TYR A 50 2.91 -7.29 11.04
CA TYR A 50 1.53 -7.43 10.61
C TYR A 50 1.26 -8.79 9.99
N SER A 51 0.04 -9.30 10.20
CA SER A 51 -0.47 -10.42 9.42
C SER A 51 -1.55 -9.95 8.45
N LEU A 52 -1.50 -10.47 7.23
CA LEU A 52 -2.40 -10.07 6.14
C LEU A 52 -3.25 -11.25 5.70
N ARG A 53 -4.55 -11.03 5.55
CA ARG A 53 -5.46 -11.94 4.84
C ARG A 53 -5.99 -11.30 3.57
N GLY A 54 -6.05 -12.09 2.51
CA GLY A 54 -6.62 -11.68 1.24
C GLY A 54 -8.16 -11.69 1.23
N PRO A 55 -8.77 -11.24 0.13
CA PRO A 55 -10.23 -11.15 0.02
C PRO A 55 -10.97 -12.48 -0.03
N LYS A 56 -10.27 -13.61 -0.15
CA LYS A 56 -10.84 -14.95 -0.02
C LYS A 56 -10.50 -15.57 1.34
N ASP A 57 -10.13 -14.74 2.32
CA ASP A 57 -9.69 -15.11 3.68
C ASP A 57 -8.42 -15.99 3.70
N GLU A 58 -7.62 -15.96 2.62
CA GLU A 58 -6.35 -16.68 2.56
C GLU A 58 -5.24 -15.91 3.27
N PHE A 59 -4.41 -16.60 4.06
CA PHE A 59 -3.23 -15.98 4.66
C PHE A 59 -2.21 -15.55 3.61
N ARG A 60 -1.64 -14.37 3.80
CA ARG A 60 -0.65 -13.76 2.91
C ARG A 60 0.59 -13.37 3.71
N ASN A 61 1.76 -13.66 3.15
CA ASN A 61 3.02 -13.23 3.76
C ASN A 61 3.18 -11.72 3.56
N PHE A 62 3.05 -10.95 4.63
CA PHE A 62 3.16 -9.49 4.60
C PHE A 62 4.55 -8.99 4.16
N SER A 63 5.61 -9.81 4.24
CA SER A 63 6.93 -9.42 3.73
C SER A 63 6.94 -9.11 2.22
N LYS A 64 5.94 -9.61 1.48
CA LYS A 64 5.71 -9.30 0.06
C LYS A 64 4.82 -8.08 -0.16
N PHE A 65 4.46 -7.37 0.91
CA PHE A 65 3.58 -6.22 0.87
C PHE A 65 4.20 -5.06 1.63
N PHE A 66 3.67 -3.88 1.38
CA PHE A 66 3.88 -2.70 2.19
C PHE A 66 2.64 -1.83 2.15
N ILE A 67 2.58 -0.88 3.08
CA ILE A 67 1.55 0.13 3.13
C ILE A 67 2.18 1.47 2.88
N LEU A 68 1.70 2.20 1.88
CA LEU A 68 1.99 3.61 1.69
C LEU A 68 0.90 4.41 2.38
N ARG A 69 1.23 5.09 3.48
CA ARG A 69 0.40 6.15 4.05
C ARG A 69 0.75 7.47 3.37
N ALA A 70 -0.25 8.26 3.01
CA ALA A 70 -0.06 9.61 2.47
C ALA A 70 -1.18 10.54 2.93
N ASN A 71 -0.94 11.84 2.81
CA ASN A 71 -1.88 12.91 3.12
C ASN A 71 -2.03 13.83 1.90
N ARG A 72 -3.28 14.13 1.54
CA ARG A 72 -3.64 15.14 0.54
C ARG A 72 -4.82 15.93 1.04
N ASP A 73 -4.75 17.26 0.99
CA ASP A 73 -5.86 18.15 1.36
C ASP A 73 -6.43 17.85 2.76
N SER A 74 -5.55 17.61 3.74
CA SER A 74 -5.88 17.21 5.12
C SER A 74 -6.56 15.84 5.26
N LYS A 75 -6.62 15.03 4.20
CA LYS A 75 -7.14 13.66 4.23
C LYS A 75 -6.01 12.65 4.23
N ILE A 76 -6.00 11.80 5.26
CA ILE A 76 -5.07 10.68 5.37
C ILE A 76 -5.71 9.45 4.71
N PHE A 77 -4.95 8.80 3.84
CA PHE A 77 -5.31 7.55 3.20
C PHE A 77 -4.09 6.63 3.12
N ARG A 78 -4.37 5.35 2.87
CA ARG A 78 -3.36 4.32 2.73
C ARG A 78 -3.60 3.48 1.48
N PHE A 79 -2.51 3.09 0.85
CA PHE A 79 -2.49 2.05 -0.16
C PHE A 79 -1.82 0.81 0.41
N LEU A 80 -2.49 -0.33 0.25
CA LEU A 80 -1.85 -1.63 0.37
C LEU A 80 -1.24 -1.98 -0.99
N VAL A 81 0.03 -2.35 -0.97
CA VAL A 81 0.82 -2.59 -2.19
C VAL A 81 1.54 -3.92 -2.07
N GLU A 82 1.48 -4.72 -3.12
CA GLU A 82 2.26 -5.94 -3.27
C GLU A 82 3.61 -5.58 -3.92
N ALA A 83 4.70 -5.89 -3.24
CA ALA A 83 6.06 -5.81 -3.76
C ALA A 83 6.45 -7.16 -4.34
N ALA A 84 6.52 -7.25 -5.67
CA ALA A 84 6.98 -8.44 -6.37
C ALA A 84 8.48 -8.33 -6.65
N VAL A 85 9.18 -9.45 -6.48
CA VAL A 85 10.60 -9.61 -6.83
C VAL A 85 10.82 -9.13 -8.28
N TYR A 86 11.95 -8.46 -8.54
CA TYR A 86 12.29 -7.73 -9.80
C TYR A 86 11.75 -6.29 -9.89
N GLU A 87 11.93 -5.50 -8.84
CA GLU A 87 11.75 -4.04 -8.87
C GLU A 87 10.35 -3.58 -9.29
N ASN A 88 9.32 -4.38 -9.03
CA ASN A 88 7.97 -4.11 -9.49
C ASN A 88 7.00 -4.11 -8.32
N ILE A 89 6.09 -3.15 -8.30
CA ILE A 89 5.08 -3.00 -7.26
C ILE A 89 3.69 -2.89 -7.89
N ARG A 90 2.69 -3.37 -7.16
CA ARG A 90 1.29 -3.40 -7.59
C ARG A 90 0.39 -2.87 -6.48
N ILE A 91 -0.41 -1.85 -6.78
CA ILE A 91 -1.46 -1.37 -5.88
C ILE A 91 -2.54 -2.45 -5.77
N VAL A 92 -2.84 -2.91 -4.55
CA VAL A 92 -3.83 -3.97 -4.32
C VAL A 92 -5.06 -3.52 -3.55
N GLY A 93 -4.92 -2.52 -2.68
CA GLY A 93 -6.02 -2.07 -1.84
C GLY A 93 -5.88 -0.64 -1.34
N THR A 94 -6.96 -0.08 -0.81
CA THR A 94 -6.97 1.20 -0.09
C THR A 94 -7.95 1.16 1.08
N ASP A 95 -7.70 1.92 2.13
CA ASP A 95 -8.54 1.98 3.33
C ASP A 95 -9.61 3.09 3.28
N ARG A 96 -9.76 3.79 2.14
CA ARG A 96 -10.70 4.90 1.98
C ARG A 96 -11.54 4.78 0.71
N ASP A 97 -12.85 4.95 0.85
CA ASP A 97 -13.80 4.94 -0.26
C ASP A 97 -13.49 6.01 -1.31
N PHE A 98 -13.15 7.24 -0.89
CA PHE A 98 -12.86 8.34 -1.82
C PHE A 98 -11.62 8.08 -2.69
N ILE A 99 -10.68 7.24 -2.24
CA ILE A 99 -9.57 6.76 -3.06
C ILE A 99 -10.10 5.61 -3.93
N ALA A 100 -10.81 4.65 -3.35
CA ALA A 100 -11.35 3.50 -4.07
C ALA A 100 -12.26 3.89 -5.23
N GLU A 101 -12.93 5.05 -5.20
CA GLU A 101 -13.80 5.59 -6.24
C GLU A 101 -13.06 6.23 -7.42
N LYS A 102 -11.80 6.62 -7.26
CA LYS A 102 -10.98 7.26 -8.30
C LYS A 102 -10.83 6.41 -9.57
N SER A 103 -10.52 7.07 -10.68
CA SER A 103 -10.13 6.37 -11.91
C SER A 103 -8.79 5.65 -11.74
N PRO A 104 -8.51 4.60 -12.53
CA PRO A 104 -7.21 3.92 -12.51
C PRO A 104 -6.03 4.86 -12.74
N GLU A 105 -6.19 5.85 -13.62
CA GLU A 105 -5.19 6.88 -13.93
C GLU A 105 -4.90 7.75 -12.70
N GLU A 106 -5.94 8.32 -12.08
CA GLU A 106 -5.78 9.14 -10.87
C GLU A 106 -5.17 8.36 -9.71
N LEU A 107 -5.53 7.08 -9.55
CA LEU A 107 -4.95 6.22 -8.51
C LEU A 107 -3.44 6.08 -8.66
N ILE A 108 -2.97 5.89 -9.90
CA ILE A 108 -1.56 5.73 -10.20
C ILE A 108 -0.81 7.04 -10.06
N GLU A 109 -1.41 8.15 -10.50
CA GLU A 109 -0.85 9.49 -10.34
C GLU A 109 -0.67 9.80 -8.85
N ILE A 110 -1.74 9.70 -8.05
CA ILE A 110 -1.68 9.93 -6.60
C ILE A 110 -0.62 9.06 -5.93
N PHE A 111 -0.59 7.77 -6.27
CA PHE A 111 0.39 6.85 -5.70
C PHE A 111 1.82 7.25 -6.09
N THR A 112 2.06 7.53 -7.37
CA THR A 112 3.39 7.87 -7.89
C THR A 112 3.88 9.19 -7.29
N ASP A 113 3.03 10.21 -7.24
CA ASP A 113 3.35 11.51 -6.67
C ASP A 113 3.67 11.42 -5.19
N ALA A 114 2.87 10.65 -4.43
CA ALA A 114 3.10 10.44 -3.00
C ALA A 114 4.42 9.72 -2.73
N MET A 115 4.84 8.82 -3.62
CA MET A 115 6.12 8.10 -3.52
C MET A 115 7.31 8.98 -3.91
N GLN A 116 7.17 9.80 -4.97
CA GLN A 116 8.22 10.66 -5.49
C GLN A 116 8.44 11.93 -4.67
N ASN A 117 7.39 12.43 -4.00
CA ASN A 117 7.41 13.66 -3.23
C ASN A 117 6.98 13.41 -1.78
N PRO A 118 7.66 12.51 -1.04
CA PRO A 118 7.17 12.04 0.26
C PRO A 118 7.10 13.14 1.31
N SER A 119 7.94 14.17 1.24
CA SER A 119 7.84 15.34 2.11
C SER A 119 6.57 16.18 1.85
N MET A 120 6.18 16.40 0.60
CA MET A 120 4.97 17.17 0.25
C MET A 120 3.69 16.43 0.67
N TRP A 121 3.69 15.11 0.52
CA TRP A 121 2.53 14.27 0.81
C TRP A 121 2.51 13.74 2.25
N ASN A 122 3.52 14.09 3.06
CA ASN A 122 3.78 13.46 4.36
C ASN A 122 3.69 11.92 4.29
N SER A 123 4.28 11.36 3.23
CA SER A 123 4.21 9.95 2.94
C SER A 123 5.08 9.14 3.88
N GLN A 124 4.64 7.93 4.21
CA GLN A 124 5.35 7.01 5.07
C GLN A 124 5.11 5.58 4.60
N LEU A 125 6.18 4.80 4.53
CA LEU A 125 6.11 3.37 4.22
C LEU A 125 6.03 2.57 5.51
N THR A 126 5.05 1.68 5.60
CA THR A 126 5.03 0.63 6.62
C THR A 126 5.34 -0.70 5.97
N ILE A 127 6.32 -1.41 6.50
CA ILE A 127 6.81 -2.69 5.98
C ILE A 127 6.84 -3.74 7.08
N GLY A 128 6.83 -5.01 6.69
CA GLY A 128 7.08 -6.12 7.61
C GLY A 128 8.57 -6.23 7.99
N PRO A 129 8.90 -6.90 9.11
CA PRO A 129 10.28 -7.08 9.57
C PRO A 129 11.17 -7.79 8.54
N ASP A 130 10.60 -8.74 7.80
CA ASP A 130 11.32 -9.52 6.77
C ASP A 130 11.15 -8.93 5.36
N SER A 131 10.76 -7.66 5.25
CA SER A 131 10.52 -7.04 3.94
C SER A 131 11.82 -6.80 3.20
N LYS A 132 11.90 -7.29 1.95
CA LYS A 132 13.05 -7.04 1.06
C LYS A 132 13.16 -5.60 0.58
N ILE A 133 12.20 -4.76 0.92
CA ILE A 133 12.22 -3.34 0.56
C ILE A 133 13.40 -2.64 1.24
N THR A 134 13.86 -3.06 2.41
CA THR A 134 15.01 -2.44 3.10
C THR A 134 16.38 -2.88 2.59
N GLU A 135 16.44 -3.94 1.76
CA GLU A 135 17.71 -4.53 1.30
C GLU A 135 18.29 -3.87 0.03
N SER A 136 17.67 -2.78 -0.45
CA SER A 136 18.03 -2.12 -1.73
C SER A 136 18.11 -0.61 -1.65
#